data_AF-A0A813F4C2-F1
#
_entry.id   AF-A0A813F4C2-F1
#
_cell.length_a   1.000
_cell.length_b   1.000
_cell.length_c   1.000
_cell.angle_alpha   90.00
_cell.angle_beta   90.00
_cell.angle_gamma   90.00
#
_symmetry.space_group_name_H-M   'P 1'
#
loop_
_entity.id
_entity.type
_entity.pdbx_description
1 polymer ?
#
loop_
_entity_poly.entity_id
_entity_poly.type
_entity_poly.pdbx_seq_one_letter_code
_entity_poly.pdbx_strand_id
1 'polypeptide(L)'
;ANEGENMLCLACHEVHCGRHVGQHMLKHNESIGHPLVMGFMDLSFWCYTCEQYIVQTNPRLLPIYAALHTAKFGEPPPGVAGSVAISGESNSSSSSAC
;
A
#
# COMPACT_ATOMS: atom_id res chain seq x y z
N ALA A 1 0.14 18.70 -15.23
CA ALA A 1 -0.13 17.25 -15.37
C ALA A 1 -0.63 16.75 -14.02
N ASN A 2 -1.67 15.92 -13.97
CA ASN A 2 -2.14 15.29 -12.72
C ASN A 2 -1.17 14.16 -12.32
N GLU A 3 0.08 14.54 -12.08
CA GLU A 3 1.14 13.65 -11.62
C GLU A 3 0.87 13.30 -10.16
N GLY A 4 0.64 12.01 -9.90
CA GLY A 4 0.56 11.47 -8.54
C GLY A 4 -0.79 10.91 -8.10
N GLU A 5 -1.89 11.10 -8.84
CA GLU A 5 -3.19 10.54 -8.41
C GLU A 5 -3.36 9.03 -8.69
N ASN A 6 -2.27 8.31 -8.96
CA ASN A 6 -2.35 6.86 -9.07
C ASN A 6 -2.66 6.26 -7.70
N MET A 7 -3.55 5.28 -7.70
CA MET A 7 -3.96 4.53 -6.52
C MET A 7 -3.63 3.06 -6.75
N LEU A 8 -3.28 2.36 -5.67
CA LEU A 8 -3.02 0.93 -5.62
C LEU A 8 -4.23 0.23 -4.99
N CYS A 9 -4.74 -0.81 -5.64
CA CYS A 9 -5.72 -1.70 -5.02
C CYS A 9 -5.03 -2.63 -4.02
N LEU A 10 -5.46 -2.67 -2.76
CA LEU A 10 -4.85 -3.52 -1.74
C LEU A 10 -5.29 -4.99 -1.81
N ALA A 11 -6.28 -5.32 -2.65
CA ALA A 11 -6.76 -6.69 -2.83
C ALA A 11 -6.03 -7.42 -3.98
N CYS A 12 -5.81 -6.76 -5.12
CA CYS A 12 -5.20 -7.36 -6.31
C CYS A 12 -3.90 -6.70 -6.77
N HIS A 13 -3.45 -5.64 -6.09
CA HIS A 13 -2.20 -4.91 -6.38
C HIS A 13 -2.14 -4.23 -7.76
N GLU A 14 -3.27 -4.07 -8.45
CA GLU A 14 -3.35 -3.26 -9.66
C GLU A 14 -3.29 -1.77 -9.33
N VAL A 15 -2.69 -1.00 -10.26
CA VAL A 15 -2.57 0.45 -10.16
C VAL A 15 -3.47 1.11 -11.19
N HIS A 16 -4.34 2.00 -10.71
CA HIS A 16 -5.28 2.74 -11.55
C HIS A 16 -5.28 4.22 -11.16
N CYS A 17 -5.69 5.09 -12.08
CA CYS A 17 -5.75 6.53 -11.79
C CYS A 17 -6.96 6.89 -10.90
N GLY A 18 -6.77 7.93 -10.09
CA GLY A 18 -7.73 8.45 -9.14
C GLY A 18 -8.86 9.25 -9.77
N ARG A 19 -9.67 9.86 -8.90
CA ARG A 19 -10.97 10.44 -9.28
C ARG A 19 -10.86 11.69 -10.16
N HIS A 20 -9.81 12.49 -10.03
CA HIS A 20 -9.65 13.73 -10.80
C HIS A 20 -8.85 13.53 -12.10
N VAL A 21 -8.46 12.28 -12.41
CA VAL A 21 -7.85 11.92 -13.69
C VAL A 21 -8.87 11.23 -14.60
N GLY A 22 -9.10 9.94 -14.39
CA GLY A 22 -9.94 9.12 -15.26
C GLY A 22 -10.86 8.15 -14.52
N GLN A 23 -10.84 8.18 -13.18
CA GLN A 23 -11.68 7.36 -12.31
C GLN A 23 -11.54 5.85 -12.55
N HIS A 24 -10.39 5.40 -13.07
CA HIS A 24 -10.18 3.97 -13.34
C HIS A 24 -10.21 3.14 -12.06
N MET A 25 -9.74 3.68 -10.93
CA MET A 25 -9.83 2.97 -9.66
C MET A 25 -11.27 2.87 -9.11
N LEU A 26 -12.13 3.85 -9.41
CA LEU A 26 -13.55 3.76 -9.07
C LEU A 26 -14.22 2.64 -9.89
N LYS A 27 -13.98 2.60 -11.21
CA LYS A 27 -14.47 1.53 -12.09
C LYS A 27 -13.95 0.16 -11.68
N HIS A 28 -12.69 0.08 -11.24
CA HIS A 28 -12.09 -1.14 -10.70
C HIS A 28 -12.87 -1.66 -9.50
N ASN A 29 -13.21 -0.79 -8.54
CA ASN A 29 -14.06 -1.16 -7.43
C ASN A 29 -15.47 -1.60 -7.89
N GLU A 30 -16.11 -0.88 -8.82
CA GLU A 30 -17.45 -1.22 -9.31
C GLU A 30 -17.50 -2.56 -10.07
N SER A 31 -16.43 -2.92 -10.78
CA SER A 31 -16.36 -4.14 -11.59
C SER A 31 -15.93 -5.38 -10.82
N ILE A 32 -14.95 -5.25 -9.93
CA ILE A 32 -14.36 -6.39 -9.21
C ILE A 32 -14.85 -6.46 -7.75
N GLY A 33 -15.33 -5.34 -7.20
CA GLY A 33 -15.75 -5.27 -5.79
C GLY A 33 -14.58 -5.18 -4.83
N HIS A 34 -13.48 -4.53 -5.22
CA HIS A 34 -12.32 -4.27 -4.36
C HIS A 34 -12.37 -2.87 -3.76
N PRO A 35 -12.85 -2.72 -2.50
CA PRO A 35 -13.19 -1.40 -1.98
C PRO A 35 -12.00 -0.63 -1.42
N LEU A 36 -10.94 -1.33 -1.01
CA LEU A 36 -9.84 -0.72 -0.28
C LEU A 36 -8.66 -0.42 -1.20
N VAL A 37 -8.31 0.86 -1.27
CA VAL A 37 -7.26 1.38 -2.15
C VAL A 37 -6.35 2.34 -1.38
N MET A 38 -5.18 2.60 -1.94
CA MET A 38 -4.20 3.50 -1.35
C MET A 38 -3.65 4.48 -2.39
N GLY A 39 -3.58 5.77 -2.07
CA GLY A 39 -2.96 6.78 -2.93
C GLY A 39 -1.43 6.82 -2.83
N PHE A 40 -0.73 6.90 -3.96
CA PHE A 40 0.73 7.02 -3.95
C PHE A 40 1.22 8.42 -3.51
N MET A 41 0.39 9.46 -3.64
CA MET A 41 0.77 10.84 -3.32
C MET A 41 0.94 11.13 -1.83
N ASP A 42 0.08 10.58 -1.00
CA ASP A 42 0.04 10.86 0.44
C ASP A 42 0.00 9.59 1.30
N LEU A 43 0.03 8.40 0.68
CA LEU A 43 -0.11 7.11 1.36
C LEU A 43 -1.39 7.04 2.20
N SER A 44 -2.43 7.78 1.79
CA SER A 44 -3.77 7.68 2.40
C SER A 44 -4.49 6.43 1.90
N PHE A 45 -5.30 5.83 2.77
CA PHE A 45 -6.18 4.73 2.41
C PHE A 45 -7.60 5.22 2.22
N TRP A 46 -8.25 4.80 1.14
CA TRP A 46 -9.65 5.09 0.85
C TRP A 46 -10.44 3.79 0.76
N CYS A 47 -11.61 3.75 1.39
CA CYS A 47 -12.56 2.65 1.26
C CYS A 47 -13.79 3.11 0.48
N TYR A 48 -14.04 2.53 -0.69
CA TYR A 48 -15.22 2.85 -1.50
C TYR A 48 -16.53 2.39 -0.87
N THR A 49 -16.55 1.28 -0.12
CA THR A 49 -17.77 0.81 0.57
C THR A 49 -18.13 1.70 1.76
N CYS A 50 -17.13 2.20 2.48
CA CYS A 50 -17.36 3.06 3.65
C CYS A 50 -17.42 4.55 3.29
N GLU A 51 -17.07 4.90 2.04
CA GLU A 51 -16.96 6.28 1.55
C GLU A 51 -16.13 7.20 2.46
N GLN A 52 -15.06 6.65 3.05
CA GLN A 52 -14.22 7.38 3.99
C GLN A 52 -12.75 6.97 3.90
N TYR A 53 -11.88 7.87 4.35
CA TYR A 53 -10.48 7.54 4.58
C TYR A 53 -10.33 6.61 5.77
N ILE A 54 -9.44 5.63 5.64
CA ILE A 54 -9.11 4.71 6.71
C ILE A 54 -7.78 5.14 7.33
N VAL A 55 -7.78 5.24 8.66
CA VAL A 55 -6.60 5.69 9.42
C VAL A 55 -5.47 4.65 9.27
N GLN A 56 -4.28 5.12 8.96
CA GLN A 56 -3.09 4.29 8.75
C GLN A 56 -2.62 3.56 10.01
N THR A 57 -3.05 4.01 11.19
CA THR A 57 -2.78 3.36 12.49
C THR A 57 -3.60 2.10 12.73
N ASN A 58 -4.53 1.74 11.84
CA ASN A 58 -5.24 0.48 11.90
C ASN A 58 -4.22 -0.69 11.88
N PRO A 59 -4.24 -1.62 12.85
CA PRO A 59 -3.26 -2.71 12.94
C PRO A 59 -3.11 -3.55 11.66
N ARG A 60 -4.15 -3.64 10.84
CA ARG A 60 -4.12 -4.37 9.56
C ARG A 60 -3.44 -3.59 8.44
N LEU A 61 -3.47 -2.27 8.49
CA LEU A 61 -2.89 -1.38 7.47
C LEU A 61 -1.53 -0.84 7.87
N LEU A 62 -1.24 -0.76 9.16
CA LEU A 62 0.02 -0.29 9.71
C LEU A 62 1.27 -0.94 9.08
N PRO A 63 1.36 -2.28 8.91
CA PRO A 63 2.55 -2.88 8.28
C PRO A 63 2.70 -2.45 6.81
N ILE A 64 1.58 -2.32 6.09
CA ILE A 64 1.56 -1.86 4.70
C ILE A 64 2.01 -0.40 4.63
N TYR A 65 1.44 0.46 5.48
CA TYR A 65 1.81 1.86 5.58
C TYR A 65 3.28 2.05 5.95
N ALA A 66 3.79 1.30 6.93
CA ALA A 66 5.18 1.38 7.37
C ALA A 66 6.16 0.98 6.26
N ALA A 67 5.89 -0.12 5.55
CA ALA A 67 6.69 -0.56 4.42
C ALA A 67 6.71 0.50 3.31
N LEU A 68 5.56 1.09 3.01
CA LEU A 68 5.44 2.06 1.93
C LEU A 68 6.00 3.44 2.29
N HIS A 69 5.86 3.87 3.54
CA HIS A 69 6.50 5.08 4.03
C HIS A 69 8.02 4.95 3.94
N THR A 70 8.56 3.80 4.34
CA THR A 70 9.99 3.50 4.20
C THR A 70 10.42 3.47 2.73
N ALA A 71 9.63 2.84 1.86
CA ALA A 71 9.94 2.78 0.43
C ALA A 71 9.90 4.16 -0.26
N LYS A 72 8.98 5.04 0.16
CA LYS A 72 8.79 6.37 -0.44
C LYS A 72 9.75 7.42 0.12
N PHE A 73 9.98 7.43 1.43
CA PHE A 73 10.71 8.48 2.14
C PHE A 73 12.08 8.02 2.67
N GLY A 74 12.39 6.72 2.63
CA GLY A 74 13.64 6.16 3.15
C GLY A 74 13.68 5.96 4.67
N GLU A 75 12.57 6.25 5.37
CA GLU A 75 12.48 6.14 6.83
C GLU A 75 11.12 5.56 7.27
N PRO A 76 11.05 4.85 8.41
CA PRO A 76 9.78 4.39 8.95
C PRO A 76 8.91 5.56 9.42
N PRO A 77 7.57 5.41 9.45
CA PRO A 77 6.71 6.47 9.92
C PRO A 77 6.95 6.76 11.40
N PRO A 78 6.87 8.04 11.82
CA PRO A 78 7.08 8.43 13.21
C PRO A 78 6.09 7.70 14.12
N GLY A 79 6.61 7.01 15.15
CA GLY A 79 5.81 6.22 16.09
C GLY A 79 5.63 4.74 15.74
N VAL A 80 6.19 4.24 14.62
CA VAL A 80 6.05 2.84 14.17
C VAL A 80 7.40 2.07 14.16
N ALA A 81 8.50 2.74 14.50
CA ALA A 81 9.88 2.26 14.35
C ALA A 81 10.28 1.03 15.23
N GLY A 82 9.34 0.32 15.86
CA GLY A 82 9.65 -0.69 16.88
C GLY A 82 9.22 -2.13 16.61
N SER A 83 8.56 -2.48 15.50
CA SER A 83 7.88 -3.81 15.46
C SER A 83 7.86 -4.59 14.15
N VAL A 84 8.24 -4.02 13.01
CA VAL A 84 8.20 -4.76 11.73
C VAL A 84 9.61 -5.24 11.38
N ALA A 85 10.05 -6.29 12.06
CA ALA A 85 11.14 -7.12 11.58
C ALA A 85 10.64 -7.89 10.35
N ILE A 86 10.97 -7.39 9.16
CA ILE A 86 10.88 -8.21 7.96
C ILE A 86 11.98 -9.26 8.09
N SER A 87 11.59 -10.49 8.45
CA SER A 87 12.42 -11.67 8.33
C SER A 87 12.73 -11.88 6.85
N GLY A 88 13.81 -11.26 6.37
CA GLY A 88 14.49 -11.71 5.18
C GLY A 88 15.06 -13.09 5.47
N GLU A 89 14.52 -14.12 4.82
CA GLU A 89 15.12 -15.44 4.78
C GLU A 89 16.55 -15.32 4.22
N SER A 90 17.54 -15.45 5.10
CA SER A 90 18.93 -15.67 4.72
C SER A 90 19.05 -17.07 4.13
N ASN A 91 18.87 -17.19 2.82
CA ASN A 91 19.08 -18.42 2.09
C ASN A 91 20.58 -18.79 2.13
N SER A 92 20.98 -19.56 3.14
CA SER A 92 22.32 -20.13 3.26
C SER A 92 22.29 -21.52 2.64
N SER A 93 22.40 -21.59 1.32
CA SER A 93 22.74 -22.83 0.63
C SER A 93 24.20 -23.16 0.93
N SER A 94 24.44 -23.89 2.03
CA SER A 94 25.76 -24.45 2.31
C SER A 94 26.04 -25.55 1.29
N SER A 95 27.03 -25.27 0.45
CA SER A 95 27.55 -26.14 -0.59
C SER A 95 28.02 -27.47 0.01
N SER A 96 27.61 -28.58 -0.59
CA SER A 96 28.18 -29.90 -0.35
C SER A 96 29.68 -29.85 -0.65
N ALA A 97 30.51 -30.09 0.36
CA ALA A 97 31.92 -30.39 0.16
C ALA A 97 32.05 -31.89 -0.19
N CYS A 98 32.92 -32.15 -1.15
CA CYS A 98 33.40 -33.45 -1.61
C CYS A 98 33.99 -34.33 -0.51
#